data_AF-A0A3E4LKX2-F1
#
_entry.id   AF-A0A3E4LKX2-F1
#
_cell.length_a   1.000
_cell.length_b   1.000
_cell.length_c   1.000
_cell.angle_alpha   90.00
_cell.angle_beta   90.00
_cell.angle_gamma   90.00
#
_symmetry.space_group_name_H-M   'P 1'
#
loop_
_entity.id
_entity.type
_entity.pdbx_description
1 polymer ?
#
loop_
_entity_poly.entity_id
_entity_poly.type
_entity_poly.pdbx_seq_one_letter_code
_entity_poly.pdbx_strand_id
1 'polypeptide(L)'
;MSQNDIAVLLCAEGKGCSAIATALWKDMILTPSAYKQSKGIGVARVSEDSCCWEPSAVGAILDNSAYVGATEGLKSLRVSFKSKKRVPAPKEHRVVVEDTHEPIIDRLVWEKVQTLRQNKRRPTKTGATSIFSGLLCCADCGSKMNLCVSTGYHFFRCGGYKRNSRTKECTIHYIRESVLEQLVLKQLQHFLSYMCQFERAFVKRLIDSSIADKEYELYQKQKQLEKCEKRAKEIDRYFRKTYEDNVCGKITDEQYFKLTEGYEAEQAEIAKETERLIAEINETDTAVGNVEKLIAVTRSYTRIDKLTPEILNAFIDRIEIHEKVKTAGKSFPAALHQNFVPIWYKS
;
A
#
# COMPACT_ATOMS: atom_id res chain seq x y z
N MET A 1 8.38 -24.19 -14.08
CA MET A 1 7.83 -23.29 -13.05
C MET A 1 8.52 -23.61 -11.73
N SER A 2 9.16 -22.62 -11.13
CA SER A 2 9.79 -22.74 -9.83
C SER A 2 8.72 -22.88 -8.74
N GLN A 3 9.10 -23.48 -7.60
CA GLN A 3 8.24 -23.62 -6.41
C GLN A 3 7.70 -22.25 -5.94
N ASN A 4 8.47 -21.19 -6.17
CA ASN A 4 8.13 -19.82 -5.79
C ASN A 4 7.07 -19.21 -6.72
N ASP A 5 7.08 -19.56 -8.01
CA ASP A 5 6.13 -19.06 -9.00
C ASP A 5 4.71 -19.55 -8.67
N ILE A 6 4.61 -20.82 -8.27
CA ILE A 6 3.35 -21.44 -7.86
C ILE A 6 2.77 -20.70 -6.64
N ALA A 7 3.61 -20.35 -5.68
CA ALA A 7 3.17 -19.59 -4.50
C ALA A 7 2.62 -18.20 -4.86
N VAL A 8 3.24 -17.51 -5.83
CA VAL A 8 2.79 -16.18 -6.26
C VAL A 8 1.49 -16.26 -7.04
N LEU A 9 1.34 -17.23 -7.95
CA LEU A 9 0.11 -17.44 -8.71
C LEU A 9 -1.06 -17.80 -7.78
N LEU A 10 -0.86 -18.72 -6.83
CA LEU A 10 -1.87 -19.07 -5.83
C LEU A 10 -2.25 -17.85 -4.96
N CYS A 11 -1.32 -16.94 -4.70
CA CYS A 11 -1.62 -15.70 -3.98
C CYS A 11 -2.41 -14.71 -4.85
N ALA A 12 -2.11 -14.64 -6.15
CA ALA A 12 -2.85 -13.82 -7.11
C ALA A 12 -4.31 -14.30 -7.31
N GLU A 13 -4.57 -15.60 -7.11
CA GLU A 13 -5.92 -16.18 -7.00
C GLU A 13 -6.64 -15.82 -5.67
N GLY A 14 -5.96 -15.14 -4.75
CA GLY A 14 -6.53 -14.70 -3.47
C GLY A 14 -6.38 -15.69 -2.31
N LYS A 15 -5.59 -16.77 -2.46
CA LYS A 15 -5.29 -17.68 -1.34
C LYS A 15 -4.33 -17.01 -0.35
N GLY A 16 -4.63 -17.14 0.95
CA GLY A 16 -3.75 -16.66 2.02
C GLY A 16 -2.50 -17.55 2.20
N CYS A 17 -1.43 -17.02 2.82
CA CYS A 17 -0.16 -17.74 3.00
C CYS A 17 -0.32 -19.14 3.65
N SER A 18 -1.23 -19.29 4.61
CA SER A 18 -1.51 -20.61 5.22
C SER A 18 -2.18 -21.57 4.25
N ALA A 19 -3.14 -21.09 3.44
CA ALA A 19 -3.80 -21.92 2.43
C ALA A 19 -2.83 -22.32 1.31
N ILE A 20 -1.93 -21.40 0.92
CA ILE A 20 -0.84 -21.68 -0.03
C ILE A 20 0.08 -22.75 0.55
N ALA A 21 0.52 -22.62 1.82
CA ALA A 21 1.35 -23.62 2.47
C ALA A 21 0.70 -25.01 2.49
N THR A 22 -0.59 -25.09 2.81
CA THR A 22 -1.34 -26.35 2.78
C THR A 22 -1.47 -26.92 1.36
N ALA A 23 -1.69 -26.08 0.35
CA ALA A 23 -1.74 -26.50 -1.05
C ALA A 23 -0.39 -27.07 -1.50
N LEU A 24 0.71 -26.36 -1.24
CA LEU A 24 2.07 -26.82 -1.57
C LEU A 24 2.44 -28.13 -0.86
N TRP A 25 1.99 -28.30 0.38
CA TRP A 25 2.15 -29.56 1.11
C TRP A 25 1.35 -30.70 0.48
N LYS A 26 0.09 -30.46 0.10
CA LYS A 26 -0.78 -31.44 -0.56
C LYS A 26 -0.24 -31.88 -1.92
N ASP A 27 0.35 -30.96 -2.66
CA ASP A 27 0.98 -31.22 -3.95
C ASP A 27 2.40 -31.82 -3.81
N MET A 28 2.83 -32.12 -2.57
CA MET A 28 4.13 -32.71 -2.24
C MET A 28 5.33 -31.91 -2.78
N ILE A 29 5.19 -30.58 -2.80
CA ILE A 29 6.25 -29.68 -3.26
C ILE A 29 7.28 -29.50 -2.14
N LEU A 30 8.54 -29.77 -2.44
CA LEU A 30 9.66 -29.59 -1.51
C LEU A 30 9.77 -28.13 -1.06
N THR A 31 10.13 -27.91 0.20
CA THR A 31 10.47 -26.57 0.69
C THR A 31 11.77 -26.06 0.07
N PRO A 32 12.03 -24.73 0.04
CA PRO A 32 13.27 -24.21 -0.53
C PRO A 32 14.53 -24.74 0.16
N SER A 33 14.47 -24.98 1.48
CA SER A 33 15.58 -25.59 2.23
C SER A 33 15.82 -27.05 1.83
N ALA A 34 14.75 -27.85 1.72
CA ALA A 34 14.85 -29.25 1.30
C ALA A 34 15.30 -29.36 -0.17
N TYR A 35 14.82 -28.47 -1.04
CA TYR A 35 15.27 -28.40 -2.44
C TYR A 35 16.76 -28.07 -2.55
N LYS A 36 17.24 -27.07 -1.80
CA LYS A 36 18.68 -26.74 -1.74
C LYS A 36 19.52 -27.92 -1.25
N GLN A 37 19.05 -28.63 -0.23
CA GLN A 37 19.73 -29.83 0.27
C GLN A 37 19.78 -30.94 -0.78
N SER A 38 18.69 -31.17 -1.53
CA SER A 38 18.67 -32.14 -2.64
C SER A 38 19.67 -31.80 -3.75
N LYS A 39 20.06 -30.53 -3.87
CA LYS A 39 21.07 -30.02 -4.79
C LYS A 39 22.49 -29.96 -4.18
N GLY A 40 22.68 -30.47 -2.96
CA GLY A 40 23.98 -30.46 -2.26
C GLY A 40 24.39 -29.10 -1.70
N ILE A 41 23.47 -28.14 -1.61
CA ILE A 41 23.75 -26.80 -1.08
C ILE A 41 23.50 -26.81 0.44
N GLY A 42 24.50 -26.35 1.21
CA GLY A 42 24.40 -26.24 2.66
C GLY A 42 23.30 -25.28 3.11
N VAL A 43 22.49 -25.72 4.07
CA VAL A 43 21.35 -24.97 4.62
C VAL A 43 21.41 -24.96 6.15
N ALA A 44 21.11 -23.81 6.76
CA ALA A 44 21.24 -23.62 8.20
C ALA A 44 20.18 -24.38 9.03
N ARG A 45 19.00 -24.60 8.46
CA ARG A 45 17.90 -25.32 9.10
C ARG A 45 17.11 -26.09 8.05
N VAL A 46 16.91 -27.38 8.29
CA VAL A 46 16.05 -28.25 7.51
C VAL A 46 14.92 -28.70 8.42
N SER A 47 13.69 -28.61 7.91
CA SER A 47 12.54 -29.24 8.56
C SER A 47 12.69 -30.76 8.49
N GLU A 48 12.30 -31.48 9.54
CA GLU A 48 12.26 -32.95 9.51
C GLU A 48 11.40 -33.44 8.35
N ASP A 49 10.30 -32.73 8.08
CA ASP A 49 9.45 -32.93 6.91
C ASP A 49 9.86 -32.03 5.75
N SER A 50 10.35 -32.65 4.67
CA SER A 50 10.85 -31.96 3.46
C SER A 50 9.82 -31.09 2.73
N CYS A 51 8.53 -31.41 2.87
CA CYS A 51 7.40 -30.70 2.23
C CYS A 51 6.63 -29.79 3.21
N CYS A 52 7.05 -29.67 4.47
CA CYS A 52 6.31 -28.87 5.45
C CYS A 52 6.58 -27.37 5.24
N TRP A 53 5.67 -26.71 4.52
CA TRP A 53 5.73 -25.28 4.28
C TRP A 53 5.24 -24.49 5.48
N GLU A 54 6.12 -23.70 6.09
CA GLU A 54 5.70 -22.73 7.10
C GLU A 54 5.03 -21.52 6.42
N PRO A 55 3.88 -21.02 6.91
CA PRO A 55 3.23 -19.84 6.33
C PRO A 55 4.11 -18.59 6.32
N SER A 56 5.07 -18.49 7.25
CA SER A 56 6.07 -17.41 7.31
C SER A 56 7.06 -17.47 6.15
N ALA A 57 7.48 -18.68 5.73
CA ALA A 57 8.36 -18.90 4.58
C ALA A 57 7.68 -18.47 3.27
N VAL A 58 6.40 -18.84 3.09
CA VAL A 58 5.58 -18.36 1.96
C VAL A 58 5.47 -16.83 2.01
N GLY A 59 5.25 -16.25 3.19
CA GLY A 59 5.23 -14.81 3.39
C GLY A 59 6.51 -14.12 2.91
N ALA A 60 7.67 -14.66 3.29
CA ALA A 60 8.99 -14.14 2.93
C ALA A 60 9.30 -14.24 1.44
N ILE A 61 8.85 -15.29 0.76
CA ILE A 61 8.95 -15.42 -0.70
C ILE A 61 8.13 -14.33 -1.38
N LEU A 62 6.88 -14.16 -0.97
CA LEU A 62 5.99 -13.15 -1.54
C LEU A 62 6.48 -11.71 -1.29
N ASP A 63 7.18 -11.47 -0.18
CA ASP A 63 7.77 -10.15 0.14
C ASP A 63 9.07 -9.85 -0.63
N ASN A 64 9.65 -10.82 -1.34
CA ASN A 64 10.95 -10.65 -1.96
C ASN A 64 10.84 -9.95 -3.32
N SER A 65 11.35 -8.72 -3.40
CA SER A 65 11.41 -7.92 -4.63
C SER A 65 12.36 -8.47 -5.69
N ALA A 66 13.25 -9.40 -5.33
CA ALA A 66 14.12 -10.09 -6.30
C ALA A 66 13.32 -10.80 -7.41
N TYR A 67 12.09 -11.26 -7.13
CA TYR A 67 11.28 -11.90 -8.19
C TYR A 67 10.86 -10.94 -9.31
N VAL A 68 10.94 -9.62 -9.09
CA VAL A 68 10.61 -8.56 -10.05
C VAL A 68 11.88 -7.93 -10.64
N GLY A 69 13.06 -8.56 -10.46
CA GLY A 69 14.32 -8.02 -10.97
C GLY A 69 14.93 -6.91 -10.11
N ALA A 70 14.33 -6.59 -8.97
CA ALA A 70 14.83 -5.57 -8.06
C ALA A 70 15.73 -6.15 -6.96
N THR A 71 16.86 -5.50 -6.69
CA THR A 71 17.76 -5.88 -5.60
C THR A 71 17.62 -4.91 -4.42
N GLU A 72 17.21 -5.44 -3.27
CA GLU A 72 17.16 -4.70 -2.01
C GLU A 72 18.43 -4.86 -1.18
N GLY A 73 19.16 -3.76 -1.00
CA GLY A 73 20.29 -3.62 -0.09
C GLY A 73 19.87 -3.19 1.33
N LEU A 74 20.85 -3.19 2.24
CA LEU A 74 20.73 -2.63 3.60
C LEU A 74 19.55 -3.14 4.45
N LYS A 75 19.11 -4.40 4.26
CA LYS A 75 18.00 -4.99 5.05
C LYS A 75 18.26 -5.07 6.55
N SER A 76 19.51 -4.98 6.99
CA SER A 76 19.88 -5.01 8.41
C SER A 76 20.99 -4.02 8.73
N LEU A 77 20.85 -3.30 9.84
CA LEU A 77 21.81 -2.36 10.38
C LEU A 77 22.39 -2.92 11.69
N ARG A 78 23.60 -2.49 12.06
CA ARG A 78 24.12 -2.75 13.41
C ARG A 78 23.53 -1.75 14.38
N VAL A 79 23.18 -2.20 15.60
CA VAL A 79 22.61 -1.31 16.64
C VAL A 79 23.56 -0.16 16.97
N SER A 80 24.85 -0.45 17.01
CA SER A 80 25.91 0.53 17.17
C SER A 80 27.19 0.00 16.55
N PHE A 81 28.15 0.87 16.28
CA PHE A 81 29.47 0.48 15.79
C PHE A 81 30.17 -0.57 16.68
N LYS A 82 29.96 -0.47 18.00
CA LYS A 82 30.57 -1.36 19.01
C LYS A 82 29.85 -2.70 19.18
N SER A 83 28.65 -2.86 18.62
CA SER A 83 27.84 -4.08 18.77
C SER A 83 27.78 -4.87 17.47
N LYS A 84 28.04 -6.19 17.55
CA LYS A 84 27.83 -7.12 16.42
C LYS A 84 26.35 -7.45 16.19
N LYS A 85 25.45 -7.02 17.09
CA LYS A 85 24.02 -7.27 16.97
C LYS A 85 23.45 -6.51 15.77
N ARG A 86 22.85 -7.26 14.84
CA ARG A 86 22.12 -6.71 13.69
C ARG A 86 20.63 -6.65 13.99
N VAL A 87 19.99 -5.57 13.55
CA VAL A 87 18.55 -5.32 13.65
C VAL A 87 18.02 -5.01 12.25
N PRO A 88 16.79 -5.43 11.90
CA PRO A 88 16.18 -5.08 10.63
C PRO A 88 16.17 -3.56 10.41
N ALA A 89 16.55 -3.13 9.21
CA ALA A 89 16.53 -1.71 8.85
C ALA A 89 15.09 -1.22 8.62
N PRO A 90 14.74 0.00 9.05
CA PRO A 90 13.56 0.72 8.60
C PRO A 90 13.50 0.75 7.07
N LYS A 91 12.29 0.81 6.49
CA LYS A 91 12.11 0.79 5.04
C LYS A 91 12.81 1.97 4.34
N GLU A 92 12.82 3.13 4.97
CA GLU A 92 13.46 4.37 4.48
C GLU A 92 14.97 4.22 4.24
N HIS A 93 15.65 3.36 5.01
CA HIS A 93 17.08 3.12 4.85
C HIS A 93 17.41 1.97 3.90
N ARG A 94 16.40 1.31 3.32
CA ARG A 94 16.61 0.23 2.35
C ARG A 94 16.82 0.84 0.98
N VAL A 95 17.90 0.46 0.34
CA VAL A 95 18.18 0.85 -1.04
C VAL A 95 17.60 -0.22 -1.94
N VAL A 96 16.67 0.17 -2.82
CA VAL A 96 16.13 -0.70 -3.86
C VAL A 96 16.75 -0.27 -5.18
N VAL A 97 17.46 -1.18 -5.84
CA VAL A 97 17.96 -0.97 -7.19
C VAL A 97 17.06 -1.77 -8.12
N GLU A 98 16.31 -1.08 -8.98
CA GLU A 98 15.45 -1.72 -9.98
C GLU A 98 16.27 -2.31 -11.15
N ASP A 99 15.68 -3.24 -11.89
CA ASP A 99 16.23 -3.83 -13.13
C ASP A 99 17.66 -4.40 -13.04
N THR A 100 18.01 -4.97 -11.90
CA THR A 100 19.32 -5.61 -11.69
C THR A 100 19.47 -6.98 -12.38
N HIS A 101 18.36 -7.67 -12.65
CA HIS A 101 18.35 -8.96 -13.32
C HIS A 101 16.99 -9.24 -13.96
N GLU A 102 16.93 -10.25 -14.84
CA GLU A 102 15.70 -10.64 -15.51
C GLU A 102 14.61 -11.03 -14.50
N PRO A 103 13.44 -10.38 -14.52
CA PRO A 103 12.36 -10.66 -13.59
C PRO A 103 11.76 -12.04 -13.85
N ILE A 104 11.49 -12.77 -12.77
CA ILE A 104 10.80 -14.07 -12.82
C ILE A 104 9.28 -13.86 -12.92
N ILE A 105 8.80 -12.75 -12.34
CA ILE A 105 7.38 -12.42 -12.21
C ILE A 105 7.17 -11.00 -12.72
N ASP A 106 6.10 -10.83 -13.50
CA ASP A 106 5.69 -9.51 -13.97
C ASP A 106 5.39 -8.55 -12.81
N ARG A 107 5.82 -7.29 -12.94
CA ARG A 107 5.70 -6.26 -11.91
C ARG A 107 4.25 -6.01 -11.54
N LEU A 108 3.35 -6.00 -12.52
CA LEU A 108 1.91 -5.82 -12.30
C LEU A 108 1.29 -6.94 -11.45
N VAL A 109 1.72 -8.19 -11.67
CA VAL A 109 1.26 -9.34 -10.89
C VAL A 109 1.77 -9.25 -9.46
N TRP A 110 3.03 -8.87 -9.27
CA TRP A 110 3.62 -8.71 -7.94
C TRP A 110 2.96 -7.59 -7.14
N GLU A 111 2.72 -6.43 -7.74
CA GLU A 111 2.02 -5.31 -7.11
C GLU A 111 0.60 -5.71 -6.68
N LYS A 112 -0.14 -6.39 -7.55
CA LYS A 112 -1.47 -6.95 -7.22
C LYS A 112 -1.40 -7.88 -6.01
N VAL A 113 -0.39 -8.76 -5.95
CA VAL A 113 -0.17 -9.66 -4.80
C VAL A 113 0.13 -8.87 -3.53
N GLN A 114 0.95 -7.81 -3.59
CA GLN A 114 1.19 -6.95 -2.43
C GLN A 114 -0.08 -6.28 -1.93
N THR A 115 -0.90 -5.72 -2.82
CA THR A 115 -2.19 -5.11 -2.47
C THR A 115 -3.12 -6.13 -1.80
N LEU A 116 -3.25 -7.34 -2.36
CA LEU A 116 -4.05 -8.42 -1.75
C LEU A 116 -3.54 -8.82 -0.36
N ARG A 117 -2.21 -8.81 -0.16
CA ARG A 117 -1.58 -9.12 1.13
C ARG A 117 -1.74 -8.00 2.16
N GLN A 118 -2.01 -6.75 1.78
CA GLN A 118 -2.38 -5.70 2.72
C GLN A 118 -3.84 -5.84 3.17
N ASN A 119 -4.71 -6.28 2.26
CA ASN A 119 -6.13 -6.49 2.49
C ASN A 119 -6.49 -7.95 2.85
N LYS A 120 -5.71 -8.56 3.77
CA LYS A 120 -5.89 -9.97 4.14
C LYS A 120 -7.29 -10.26 4.67
N ARG A 121 -8.01 -11.14 3.98
CA ARG A 121 -9.26 -11.75 4.44
C ARG A 121 -8.95 -12.96 5.31
N ARG A 122 -8.94 -12.78 6.63
CA ARG A 122 -8.75 -13.90 7.56
C ARG A 122 -10.11 -14.58 7.80
N PRO A 123 -10.23 -15.91 7.58
CA PRO A 123 -11.42 -16.62 8.00
C PRO A 123 -11.57 -16.57 9.53
N THR A 124 -12.81 -16.51 9.99
CA THR A 124 -13.13 -16.61 11.42
C THR A 124 -12.81 -18.03 11.90
N LYS A 125 -12.73 -18.26 13.22
CA LYS A 125 -12.56 -19.63 13.80
C LYS A 125 -13.61 -20.63 13.30
N THR A 126 -14.79 -20.14 12.91
CA THR A 126 -15.90 -20.91 12.33
C THR A 126 -15.78 -21.12 10.81
N GLY A 127 -14.69 -20.68 10.17
CA GLY A 127 -14.49 -20.74 8.73
C GLY A 127 -15.19 -19.64 7.93
N ALA A 128 -16.08 -18.86 8.56
CA ALA A 128 -16.82 -17.80 7.88
C ALA A 128 -15.91 -16.66 7.39
N THR A 129 -16.10 -16.28 6.13
CA THR A 129 -15.46 -15.14 5.45
C THR A 129 -16.55 -14.23 4.90
N SER A 130 -16.29 -12.92 4.91
CA SER A 130 -17.18 -11.91 4.35
C SER A 130 -16.48 -11.20 3.19
N ILE A 131 -17.25 -10.72 2.22
CA ILE A 131 -16.78 -9.87 1.12
C ILE A 131 -16.18 -8.54 1.62
N PHE A 132 -16.61 -8.06 2.81
CA PHE A 132 -16.14 -6.82 3.43
C PHE A 132 -14.92 -7.00 4.34
N SER A 133 -14.47 -8.25 4.56
CA SER A 133 -13.30 -8.52 5.39
C SER A 133 -12.07 -7.80 4.85
N GLY A 134 -11.40 -7.03 5.71
CA GLY A 134 -10.18 -6.29 5.37
C GLY A 134 -10.39 -4.87 4.83
N LEU A 135 -11.60 -4.52 4.39
CA LEU A 135 -11.97 -3.18 3.88
C LEU A 135 -12.52 -2.24 4.97
N LEU A 136 -13.07 -2.81 6.04
CA LEU A 136 -13.75 -2.06 7.10
C LEU A 136 -12.77 -1.57 8.17
N CYS A 137 -12.84 -0.28 8.48
CA CYS A 137 -12.07 0.36 9.52
C CYS A 137 -12.95 1.20 10.44
N CYS A 138 -12.55 1.29 11.70
CA CYS A 138 -13.15 2.19 12.66
C CYS A 138 -12.69 3.62 12.37
N ALA A 139 -13.63 4.56 12.27
CA ALA A 139 -13.30 5.97 12.12
C ALA A 139 -12.69 6.57 13.39
N ASP A 140 -13.12 6.10 14.57
CA ASP A 140 -12.73 6.69 15.86
C ASP A 140 -11.29 6.30 16.29
N CYS A 141 -10.86 5.06 16.02
CA CYS A 141 -9.54 4.56 16.43
C CYS A 141 -8.66 4.05 15.28
N GLY A 142 -9.12 4.19 14.04
CA GLY A 142 -8.40 3.73 12.84
C GLY A 142 -8.19 2.21 12.74
N SER A 143 -8.63 1.42 13.71
CA SER A 143 -8.41 -0.01 13.76
C SER A 143 -9.34 -0.77 12.81
N LYS A 144 -8.84 -1.86 12.20
CA LYS A 144 -9.67 -2.74 11.34
C LYS A 144 -10.83 -3.37 12.12
N MET A 145 -11.97 -3.53 11.44
CA MET A 145 -13.15 -4.20 12.00
C MET A 145 -13.05 -5.72 11.82
N ASN A 146 -13.41 -6.48 12.84
CA ASN A 146 -13.34 -7.93 12.83
C ASN A 146 -14.74 -8.54 12.61
N LEU A 147 -14.83 -9.51 11.71
CA LEU A 147 -16.02 -10.32 11.52
C LEU A 147 -16.25 -11.20 12.75
N CYS A 148 -17.47 -11.16 13.27
CA CYS A 148 -17.96 -11.97 14.37
C CYS A 148 -19.21 -12.71 13.90
N VAL A 149 -19.29 -13.99 14.26
CA VAL A 149 -20.45 -14.83 13.96
C VAL A 149 -21.21 -15.08 15.25
N SER A 150 -22.50 -14.75 15.26
CA SER A 150 -23.44 -15.18 16.29
C SER A 150 -24.45 -16.14 15.66
N THR A 151 -25.25 -16.81 16.50
CA THR A 151 -26.30 -17.74 16.07
C THR A 151 -27.28 -17.03 15.14
N GLY A 152 -27.13 -17.27 13.83
CA GLY A 152 -28.03 -16.79 12.78
C GLY A 152 -27.64 -15.47 12.10
N TYR A 153 -26.56 -14.78 12.51
CA TYR A 153 -26.13 -13.56 11.80
C TYR A 153 -24.64 -13.23 11.95
N HIS A 154 -24.15 -12.52 10.95
CA HIS A 154 -22.80 -11.98 10.89
C HIS A 154 -22.78 -10.49 11.20
N PHE A 155 -21.79 -10.05 11.97
CA PHE A 155 -21.61 -8.64 12.31
C PHE A 155 -20.12 -8.30 12.43
N PHE A 156 -19.79 -7.05 12.12
CA PHE A 156 -18.45 -6.50 12.28
C PHE A 156 -18.36 -5.71 13.57
N ARG A 157 -17.30 -5.94 14.35
CA ARG A 157 -17.03 -5.25 15.61
C ARG A 157 -15.64 -4.60 15.59
N CYS A 158 -15.49 -3.48 16.28
CA CYS A 158 -14.21 -2.78 16.38
C CYS A 158 -13.12 -3.67 16.98
N GLY A 159 -12.03 -3.86 16.24
CA GLY A 159 -10.84 -4.58 16.73
C GLY A 159 -10.08 -3.79 17.79
N GLY A 160 -10.09 -2.46 17.68
CA GLY A 160 -9.44 -1.54 18.63
C GLY A 160 -9.98 -1.73 20.05
N TYR A 161 -11.30 -1.81 20.22
CA TYR A 161 -11.93 -2.06 21.53
C TYR A 161 -11.40 -3.34 22.21
N LYS A 162 -11.22 -4.43 21.45
CA LYS A 162 -10.75 -5.71 22.02
C LYS A 162 -9.28 -5.64 22.45
N ARG A 163 -8.43 -4.98 21.66
CA ARG A 163 -6.98 -4.89 21.92
C ARG A 163 -6.64 -3.84 22.98
N ASN A 164 -7.37 -2.74 22.98
CA ASN A 164 -7.10 -1.54 23.77
C ASN A 164 -8.15 -1.33 24.88
N SER A 165 -8.77 -2.41 25.39
CA SER A 165 -9.79 -2.33 26.45
C SER A 165 -9.31 -1.63 27.73
N ARG A 166 -7.98 -1.55 27.93
CA ARG A 166 -7.33 -0.84 29.04
C ARG A 166 -7.12 0.66 28.78
N THR A 167 -6.89 1.09 27.53
CA THR A 167 -6.64 2.50 27.19
C THR A 167 -7.90 3.27 26.76
N LYS A 168 -9.04 2.58 26.55
CA LYS A 168 -10.36 3.17 26.23
C LYS A 168 -10.36 4.16 25.05
N GLU A 169 -9.47 3.97 24.08
CA GLU A 169 -9.41 4.80 22.86
C GLU A 169 -10.65 4.65 21.94
N CYS A 170 -11.52 3.67 22.19
CA CYS A 170 -12.68 3.41 21.35
C CYS A 170 -13.84 2.76 22.12
N THR A 171 -15.07 3.02 21.68
CA THR A 171 -16.31 2.46 22.22
C THR A 171 -16.70 1.13 21.56
N ILE A 172 -17.65 0.40 22.16
CA ILE A 172 -18.20 -0.82 21.57
C ILE A 172 -19.21 -0.44 20.50
N HIS A 173 -18.79 -0.38 19.25
CA HIS A 173 -19.70 -0.32 18.10
C HIS A 173 -19.56 -1.55 17.20
N TYR A 174 -20.68 -1.88 16.57
CA TYR A 174 -20.78 -2.98 15.62
C TYR A 174 -21.83 -2.67 14.55
N ILE A 175 -21.65 -3.27 13.37
CA ILE A 175 -22.59 -3.21 12.26
C ILE A 175 -22.93 -4.62 11.78
N ARG A 176 -24.19 -4.88 11.45
CA ARG A 176 -24.60 -6.17 10.86
C ARG A 176 -24.19 -6.23 9.41
N GLU A 177 -23.73 -7.39 8.95
CA GLU A 177 -23.29 -7.58 7.56
C GLU A 177 -24.42 -7.31 6.55
N SER A 178 -25.63 -7.79 6.82
CA SER A 178 -26.79 -7.57 5.93
C SER A 178 -27.15 -6.09 5.77
N VAL A 179 -27.01 -5.30 6.83
CA VAL A 179 -27.26 -3.85 6.79
C VAL A 179 -26.15 -3.15 6.01
N LEU A 180 -24.90 -3.55 6.23
CA LEU A 180 -23.76 -3.00 5.51
C LEU A 180 -23.88 -3.30 4.00
N GLU A 181 -24.25 -4.52 3.63
CA GLU A 181 -24.43 -4.91 2.23
C GLU A 181 -25.47 -4.04 1.53
N GLN A 182 -26.63 -3.84 2.15
CA GLN A 182 -27.69 -2.98 1.59
C GLN A 182 -27.26 -1.53 1.46
N LEU A 183 -26.56 -0.99 2.46
CA LEU A 183 -26.07 0.40 2.44
C LEU A 183 -25.05 0.60 1.31
N VAL A 184 -24.06 -0.28 1.22
CA VAL A 184 -23.02 -0.20 0.19
C VAL A 184 -23.61 -0.39 -1.21
N LEU A 185 -24.53 -1.35 -1.39
CA LEU A 185 -25.20 -1.57 -2.67
C LEU A 185 -25.96 -0.33 -3.11
N LYS A 186 -26.77 0.25 -2.21
CA LYS A 186 -27.56 1.45 -2.51
C LYS A 186 -26.67 2.64 -2.84
N GLN A 187 -25.56 2.81 -2.12
CA GLN A 187 -24.64 3.92 -2.36
C GLN A 187 -23.86 3.76 -3.66
N LEU A 188 -23.43 2.54 -4.01
CA LEU A 188 -22.83 2.26 -5.32
C LEU A 188 -23.83 2.45 -6.46
N GLN A 189 -25.07 1.97 -6.32
CA GLN A 189 -26.11 2.19 -7.33
C GLN A 189 -26.41 3.68 -7.51
N HIS A 190 -26.47 4.44 -6.41
CA HIS A 190 -26.65 5.89 -6.47
C HIS A 190 -25.46 6.57 -7.17
N PHE A 191 -24.23 6.20 -6.79
CA PHE A 191 -23.00 6.69 -7.41
C PHE A 191 -22.95 6.40 -8.91
N LEU A 192 -23.25 5.17 -9.33
CA LEU A 192 -23.32 4.81 -10.75
C LEU A 192 -24.44 5.56 -11.48
N SER A 193 -25.62 5.70 -10.87
CA SER A 193 -26.73 6.44 -11.47
C SER A 193 -26.39 7.93 -11.66
N TYR A 194 -25.67 8.51 -10.69
CA TYR A 194 -25.13 9.85 -10.78
C TYR A 194 -24.13 9.90 -11.95
N MET A 195 -23.09 9.06 -11.94
CA MET A 195 -22.08 9.04 -13.01
C MET A 195 -22.68 8.87 -14.42
N CYS A 196 -23.65 7.97 -14.61
CA CYS A 196 -24.33 7.77 -15.90
C CYS A 196 -25.18 8.97 -16.33
N GLN A 197 -25.89 9.63 -15.40
CA GLN A 197 -26.68 10.84 -15.70
C GLN A 197 -25.78 12.03 -16.03
N PHE A 198 -24.60 12.07 -15.43
CA PHE A 198 -23.64 13.16 -15.54
C PHE A 198 -22.56 12.94 -16.62
N GLU A 199 -22.55 11.79 -17.30
CA GLU A 199 -21.51 11.39 -18.27
C GLU A 199 -21.29 12.41 -19.42
N ARG A 200 -22.32 13.17 -19.83
CA ARG A 200 -22.19 14.20 -20.88
C ARG A 200 -21.76 15.59 -20.39
N ALA A 201 -21.98 15.92 -19.12
CA ALA A 201 -21.78 17.28 -18.60
C ALA A 201 -20.66 17.37 -17.55
N PHE A 202 -20.42 16.30 -16.79
CA PHE A 202 -19.44 16.21 -15.72
C PHE A 202 -18.09 15.74 -16.24
N VAL A 203 -18.06 14.80 -17.19
CA VAL A 203 -16.82 14.38 -17.91
C VAL A 203 -16.23 15.55 -18.71
N LYS A 204 -17.03 16.50 -19.17
CA LYS A 204 -16.54 17.64 -19.96
C LYS A 204 -16.22 18.90 -19.14
N ARG A 205 -16.59 18.92 -17.84
CA ARG A 205 -16.35 20.09 -16.97
C ARG A 205 -15.46 19.80 -15.80
N LEU A 206 -15.66 18.69 -15.09
CA LEU A 206 -14.80 18.35 -13.95
C LEU A 206 -13.48 17.73 -14.39
N ILE A 207 -13.48 16.93 -15.47
CA ILE A 207 -12.24 16.32 -15.98
C ILE A 207 -11.46 17.34 -16.79
N ASP A 208 -12.07 18.01 -17.76
CA ASP A 208 -11.35 18.99 -18.59
C ASP A 208 -10.83 20.21 -17.80
N SER A 209 -11.46 20.64 -16.71
CA SER A 209 -10.92 21.73 -15.86
C SER A 209 -10.06 21.19 -14.72
N SER A 210 -10.56 20.25 -13.90
CA SER A 210 -9.79 19.81 -12.73
C SER A 210 -8.62 18.91 -13.07
N ILE A 211 -8.67 18.10 -14.13
CA ILE A 211 -7.51 17.30 -14.55
C ILE A 211 -6.54 18.19 -15.31
N ALA A 212 -6.98 19.04 -16.23
CA ALA A 212 -6.06 19.96 -16.91
C ALA A 212 -5.36 20.93 -15.93
N ASP A 213 -6.08 21.44 -14.92
CA ASP A 213 -5.49 22.28 -13.87
C ASP A 213 -4.48 21.49 -13.03
N LYS A 214 -4.77 20.23 -12.69
CA LYS A 214 -3.87 19.34 -11.94
C LYS A 214 -2.68 18.85 -12.76
N GLU A 215 -2.87 18.56 -14.04
CA GLU A 215 -1.81 18.22 -14.99
C GLU A 215 -0.91 19.43 -15.22
N TYR A 216 -1.48 20.63 -15.28
CA TYR A 216 -0.72 21.87 -15.33
C TYR A 216 0.04 22.11 -14.03
N GLU A 217 -0.57 21.87 -12.87
CA GLU A 217 0.10 21.94 -11.57
C GLU A 217 1.25 20.92 -11.50
N LEU A 218 1.02 19.67 -11.91
CA LEU A 218 2.03 18.62 -12.04
C LEU A 218 3.17 19.05 -12.95
N TYR A 219 2.86 19.59 -14.12
CA TYR A 219 3.85 20.10 -15.07
C TYR A 219 4.68 21.23 -14.45
N GLN A 220 4.07 22.16 -13.71
CA GLN A 220 4.79 23.22 -13.01
C GLN A 220 5.71 22.66 -11.92
N LYS A 221 5.25 21.68 -11.13
CA LYS A 221 6.05 21.02 -10.09
C LYS A 221 7.21 20.22 -10.68
N GLN A 222 6.99 19.48 -11.76
CA GLN A 222 8.05 18.77 -12.49
C GLN A 222 9.09 19.75 -13.05
N LYS A 223 8.66 20.90 -13.56
CA LYS A 223 9.57 21.96 -14.04
C LYS A 223 10.36 22.60 -12.90
N GLN A 224 9.77 22.75 -11.71
CA GLN A 224 10.49 23.19 -10.52
C GLN A 224 11.51 22.15 -10.07
N LEU A 225 11.15 20.87 -10.08
CA LEU A 225 12.06 19.77 -9.78
C LEU A 225 13.27 19.78 -10.72
N GLU A 226 13.06 19.94 -12.02
CA GLU A 226 14.13 20.02 -13.02
C GLU A 226 15.07 21.22 -12.76
N LYS A 227 14.52 22.35 -12.30
CA LYS A 227 15.33 23.52 -11.90
C LYS A 227 16.17 23.22 -10.65
N CYS A 228 15.59 22.59 -9.63
CA CYS A 228 16.29 22.18 -8.42
C CYS A 228 17.45 21.22 -8.76
N GLU A 229 17.21 20.23 -9.62
CA GLU A 229 18.25 19.29 -10.07
C GLU A 229 19.36 19.96 -10.88
N LYS A 230 19.02 20.90 -11.77
CA LYS A 230 20.02 21.68 -12.50
C LYS A 230 20.87 22.50 -11.54
N ARG A 231 20.26 23.16 -10.56
CA ARG A 231 20.96 23.94 -9.55
C ARG A 231 21.87 23.08 -8.70
N ALA A 232 21.42 21.89 -8.29
CA ALA A 232 22.27 20.93 -7.56
C ALA A 232 23.52 20.52 -8.37
N LYS A 233 23.36 20.26 -9.67
CA LYS A 233 24.49 19.95 -10.57
C LYS A 233 25.45 21.12 -10.76
N GLU A 234 24.94 22.35 -10.80
CA GLU A 234 25.78 23.56 -10.84
C GLU A 234 26.62 23.72 -9.56
N ILE A 235 26.00 23.52 -8.40
CA ILE A 235 26.68 23.58 -7.11
C ILE A 235 27.77 22.51 -7.04
N ASP A 236 27.50 21.27 -7.46
CA ASP A 236 28.51 20.20 -7.51
C ASP A 236 29.69 20.57 -8.44
N ARG A 237 29.41 21.21 -9.57
CA ARG A 237 30.46 21.73 -10.47
C ARG A 237 31.27 22.85 -9.81
N TYR A 238 30.63 23.77 -9.10
CA TYR A 238 31.32 24.84 -8.37
C TYR A 238 32.17 24.28 -7.24
N PHE A 239 31.67 23.31 -6.51
CA PHE A 239 32.38 22.63 -5.43
C PHE A 239 33.68 22.00 -5.94
N ARG A 240 33.61 21.24 -7.04
CA ARG A 240 34.80 20.64 -7.68
C ARG A 240 35.83 21.70 -8.10
N LYS A 241 35.36 22.78 -8.73
CA LYS A 241 36.25 23.87 -9.17
C LYS A 241 36.88 24.61 -8.00
N THR A 242 36.11 24.90 -6.95
CA THR A 242 36.59 25.57 -5.74
C THR A 242 37.63 24.69 -5.02
N TYR A 243 37.45 23.37 -5.00
CA TYR A 243 38.46 22.43 -4.51
C TYR A 243 39.75 22.46 -5.35
N GLU A 244 39.64 22.41 -6.68
CA GLU A 244 40.80 22.51 -7.59
C GLU A 244 41.56 23.83 -7.41
N ASP A 245 40.85 24.95 -7.29
CA ASP A 245 41.44 26.28 -7.08
C ASP A 245 42.10 26.41 -5.69
N ASN A 246 41.60 25.70 -4.65
CA ASN A 246 42.27 25.60 -3.35
C ASN A 246 43.58 24.83 -3.44
N VAL A 247 43.57 23.66 -4.09
CA VAL A 247 44.78 22.84 -4.30
C VAL A 247 45.84 23.60 -5.11
N CYS A 248 45.41 24.43 -6.07
CA CYS A 248 46.31 25.30 -6.85
C CYS A 248 46.79 26.54 -6.08
N GLY A 249 46.35 26.76 -4.84
CA GLY A 249 46.73 27.90 -4.00
C GLY A 249 46.17 29.25 -4.47
N LYS A 250 45.11 29.27 -5.30
CA LYS A 250 44.49 30.52 -5.78
C LYS A 250 43.55 31.14 -4.76
N ILE A 251 43.08 30.36 -3.79
CA ILE A 251 42.23 30.78 -2.68
C ILE A 251 42.86 30.32 -1.37
N THR A 252 42.56 31.03 -0.28
CA THR A 252 43.01 30.64 1.06
C THR A 252 42.06 29.60 1.66
N ASP A 253 42.56 28.79 2.60
CA ASP A 253 41.74 27.79 3.29
C ASP A 253 40.52 28.43 3.98
N GLU A 254 40.65 29.62 4.56
CA GLU A 254 39.52 30.35 5.17
C GLU A 254 38.44 30.74 4.15
N GLN A 255 38.83 31.10 2.92
CA GLN A 255 37.89 31.41 1.84
C GLN A 255 37.22 30.14 1.31
N TYR A 256 37.98 29.05 1.21
CA TYR A 256 37.46 27.74 0.85
C TYR A 256 36.39 27.27 1.84
N PHE A 257 36.64 27.34 3.15
CA PHE A 257 35.67 26.94 4.18
C PHE A 257 34.36 27.75 4.09
N LYS A 258 34.45 29.09 3.94
CA LYS A 258 33.25 29.95 3.83
C LYS A 258 32.42 29.65 2.57
N LEU A 259 33.08 29.39 1.43
CA LEU A 259 32.39 29.05 0.19
C LEU A 259 31.74 27.67 0.27
N THR A 260 32.45 26.70 0.86
CA THR A 260 32.00 25.32 1.06
C THR A 260 30.77 25.29 1.96
N GLU A 261 30.78 26.02 3.09
CA GLU A 261 29.64 26.13 4.01
C GLU A 261 28.38 26.69 3.32
N GLY A 262 28.53 27.70 2.46
CA GLY A 262 27.43 28.26 1.68
C GLY A 262 26.85 27.25 0.68
N TYR A 263 27.71 26.53 -0.04
CA TYR A 263 27.27 25.50 -0.99
C TYR A 263 26.63 24.30 -0.30
N GLU A 264 27.14 23.86 0.84
CA GLU A 264 26.56 22.78 1.64
C GLU A 264 25.17 23.17 2.18
N ALA A 265 25.00 24.40 2.66
CA ALA A 265 23.71 24.91 3.11
C ALA A 265 22.69 24.97 1.95
N GLU A 266 23.10 25.48 0.79
CA GLU A 266 22.24 25.54 -0.39
C GLU A 266 21.87 24.13 -0.90
N GLN A 267 22.82 23.19 -0.89
CA GLN A 267 22.58 21.80 -1.28
C GLN A 267 21.60 21.10 -0.31
N ALA A 268 21.69 21.37 0.99
CA ALA A 268 20.77 20.84 1.98
C ALA A 268 19.34 21.37 1.80
N GLU A 269 19.18 22.66 1.49
CA GLU A 269 17.86 23.26 1.20
C GLU A 269 17.26 22.73 -0.11
N ILE A 270 18.08 22.60 -1.15
CA ILE A 270 17.64 21.99 -2.41
C ILE A 270 17.21 20.54 -2.20
N ALA A 271 17.95 19.75 -1.42
CA ALA A 271 17.59 18.36 -1.13
C ALA A 271 16.21 18.26 -0.45
N LYS A 272 15.95 19.08 0.58
CA LYS A 272 14.64 19.13 1.25
C LYS A 272 13.52 19.52 0.29
N GLU A 273 13.75 20.52 -0.56
CA GLU A 273 12.76 20.97 -1.53
C GLU A 273 12.48 19.90 -2.58
N THR A 274 13.51 19.18 -3.02
CA THR A 274 13.40 18.07 -3.97
C THR A 274 12.57 16.93 -3.38
N GLU A 275 12.83 16.55 -2.13
CA GLU A 275 12.04 15.53 -1.41
C GLU A 275 10.56 15.94 -1.28
N ARG A 276 10.30 17.21 -0.94
CA ARG A 276 8.94 17.75 -0.86
C ARG A 276 8.22 17.69 -2.21
N LEU A 277 8.85 18.17 -3.27
CA LEU A 277 8.28 18.18 -4.62
C LEU A 277 8.01 16.77 -5.13
N ILE A 278 8.91 15.80 -4.87
CA ILE A 278 8.70 14.40 -5.24
C ILE A 278 7.49 13.81 -4.51
N ALA A 279 7.34 14.08 -3.21
CA ALA A 279 6.19 13.62 -2.44
C ALA A 279 4.87 14.19 -3.00
N GLU A 280 4.83 15.50 -3.28
CA GLU A 280 3.64 16.15 -3.84
C GLU A 280 3.29 15.66 -5.25
N ILE A 281 4.30 15.42 -6.11
CA ILE A 281 4.11 14.86 -7.45
C ILE A 281 3.51 13.46 -7.34
N ASN A 282 4.04 12.60 -6.48
CA ASN A 282 3.53 11.24 -6.31
C ASN A 282 2.08 11.23 -5.78
N GLU A 283 1.74 12.11 -4.85
CA GLU A 283 0.37 12.23 -4.34
C GLU A 283 -0.60 12.71 -5.43
N THR A 284 -0.20 13.68 -6.25
CA THR A 284 -1.06 14.21 -7.32
C THR A 284 -1.20 13.23 -8.49
N ASP A 285 -0.12 12.55 -8.88
CA ASP A 285 -0.10 11.56 -9.97
C ASP A 285 -0.94 10.31 -9.62
N THR A 286 -0.84 9.83 -8.37
CA THR A 286 -1.69 8.74 -7.88
C THR A 286 -3.17 9.09 -7.89
N ALA A 287 -3.53 10.32 -7.53
CA ALA A 287 -4.91 10.80 -7.57
C ALA A 287 -5.46 10.94 -9.00
N VAL A 288 -4.65 11.41 -9.96
CA VAL A 288 -5.07 11.49 -11.37
C VAL A 288 -5.29 10.10 -11.94
N GLY A 289 -4.33 9.18 -11.77
CA GLY A 289 -4.42 7.82 -12.31
C GLY A 289 -5.58 7.01 -11.72
N ASN A 290 -5.97 7.27 -10.47
CA ASN A 290 -7.10 6.59 -9.86
C ASN A 290 -8.46 7.14 -10.30
N VAL A 291 -8.57 8.44 -10.59
CA VAL A 291 -9.74 9.02 -11.28
C VAL A 291 -9.93 8.40 -12.67
N GLU A 292 -8.87 8.27 -13.45
CA GLU A 292 -8.94 7.63 -14.78
C GLU A 292 -9.38 6.17 -14.70
N LYS A 293 -8.81 5.41 -13.75
CA LYS A 293 -9.24 4.02 -13.47
C LYS A 293 -10.70 3.96 -13.05
N LEU A 294 -11.16 4.87 -12.20
CA LEU A 294 -12.55 4.95 -11.76
C LEU A 294 -13.49 5.15 -12.95
N ILE A 295 -13.14 6.02 -13.90
CA ILE A 295 -13.92 6.27 -15.11
C ILE A 295 -13.94 5.02 -15.99
N ALA A 296 -12.78 4.38 -16.20
CA ALA A 296 -12.68 3.15 -16.99
C ALA A 296 -13.53 2.01 -16.39
N VAL A 297 -13.46 1.83 -15.07
CA VAL A 297 -14.25 0.82 -14.35
C VAL A 297 -15.74 1.16 -14.43
N THR A 298 -16.14 2.42 -14.25
CA THR A 298 -17.55 2.84 -14.33
C THR A 298 -18.16 2.55 -15.70
N ARG A 299 -17.41 2.70 -16.80
CA ARG A 299 -17.86 2.33 -18.15
C ARG A 299 -18.14 0.83 -18.29
N SER A 300 -17.41 -0.01 -17.57
CA SER A 300 -17.59 -1.48 -17.62
C SER A 300 -18.78 -1.99 -16.81
N TYR A 301 -19.28 -1.22 -15.84
CA TYR A 301 -20.39 -1.61 -14.96
C TYR A 301 -21.54 -0.59 -15.03
N THR A 302 -22.51 -0.82 -15.92
CA THR A 302 -23.69 0.03 -16.07
C THR A 302 -24.77 -0.22 -15.02
N ARG A 303 -24.83 -1.43 -14.46
CA ARG A 303 -25.79 -1.80 -13.41
C ARG A 303 -25.21 -2.89 -12.49
N ILE A 304 -25.35 -2.66 -11.19
CA ILE A 304 -24.92 -3.62 -10.15
C ILE A 304 -26.16 -4.05 -9.36
N ASP A 305 -26.55 -5.32 -9.50
CA ASP A 305 -27.65 -5.92 -8.72
C ASP A 305 -27.14 -6.73 -7.51
N LYS A 306 -25.89 -7.21 -7.55
CA LYS A 306 -25.24 -7.93 -6.45
C LYS A 306 -23.80 -7.45 -6.24
N LEU A 307 -23.41 -7.35 -4.98
CA LEU A 307 -22.05 -7.03 -4.59
C LEU A 307 -21.15 -8.25 -4.75
N THR A 308 -20.14 -8.13 -5.60
CA THR A 308 -19.06 -9.12 -5.68
C THR A 308 -17.76 -8.55 -5.11
N PRO A 309 -16.84 -9.41 -4.64
CA PRO A 309 -15.51 -8.98 -4.20
C PRO A 309 -14.74 -8.13 -5.21
N GLU A 310 -14.90 -8.41 -6.50
CA GLU A 310 -14.21 -7.74 -7.60
C GLU A 310 -14.69 -6.29 -7.71
N ILE A 311 -16.01 -6.10 -7.68
CA ILE A 311 -16.65 -4.78 -7.71
C ILE A 311 -16.20 -3.97 -6.48
N LEU A 312 -16.25 -4.56 -5.29
CA LEU A 312 -15.82 -3.88 -4.07
C LEU A 312 -14.36 -3.42 -4.14
N ASN A 313 -13.45 -4.28 -4.58
CA ASN A 313 -12.03 -3.95 -4.69
C ASN A 313 -11.72 -2.94 -5.80
N ALA A 314 -12.59 -2.83 -6.81
CA ALA A 314 -12.43 -1.89 -7.92
C ALA A 314 -12.88 -0.47 -7.53
N PHE A 315 -14.03 -0.35 -6.85
CA PHE A 315 -14.61 0.96 -6.52
C PHE A 315 -14.22 1.49 -5.14
N ILE A 316 -13.99 0.61 -4.15
CA ILE A 316 -13.86 0.98 -2.74
C ILE A 316 -12.46 0.67 -2.25
N ASP A 317 -11.80 1.67 -1.67
CA ASP A 317 -10.51 1.48 -1.00
C ASP A 317 -10.71 1.06 0.46
N ARG A 318 -11.53 1.84 1.18
CA ARG A 318 -11.81 1.63 2.61
C ARG A 318 -13.22 2.11 2.95
N ILE A 319 -13.85 1.42 3.90
CA ILE A 319 -15.16 1.75 4.45
C ILE A 319 -14.98 2.12 5.92
N GLU A 320 -15.33 3.35 6.27
CA GLU A 320 -15.22 3.84 7.65
C GLU A 320 -16.55 3.73 8.40
N ILE A 321 -16.51 3.11 9.57
CA ILE A 321 -17.67 2.92 10.43
C ILE A 321 -17.51 3.82 11.66
N HIS A 322 -18.48 4.69 11.85
CA HIS A 322 -18.61 5.57 13.00
C HIS A 322 -19.51 4.97 14.08
N GLU A 323 -19.35 5.43 15.32
CA GLU A 323 -20.28 5.14 16.39
C GLU A 323 -21.71 5.64 16.08
N LYS A 324 -22.72 4.88 16.51
CA LYS A 324 -24.12 5.26 16.33
C LYS A 324 -24.47 6.42 17.27
N VAL A 325 -24.60 7.63 16.72
CA VAL A 325 -25.17 8.77 17.45
C VAL A 325 -26.67 8.55 17.64
N LYS A 326 -27.14 8.54 18.90
CA LYS A 326 -28.57 8.51 19.24
C LYS A 326 -29.09 9.93 19.35
N THR A 327 -29.82 10.42 18.35
CA THR A 327 -30.56 11.68 18.46
C THR A 327 -31.98 11.39 18.98
N ALA A 328 -32.34 12.02 20.11
CA ALA A 328 -33.64 12.11 20.79
C ALA A 328 -34.75 11.09 20.42
N GLY A 329 -34.91 10.05 21.26
CA GLY A 329 -36.21 9.42 21.54
C GLY A 329 -36.84 8.50 20.47
N LYS A 330 -36.33 8.47 19.23
CA LYS A 330 -36.80 7.54 18.20
C LYS A 330 -35.67 6.60 17.80
N SER A 331 -35.87 5.31 18.06
CA SER A 331 -35.08 4.24 17.45
C SER A 331 -35.45 4.16 15.96
N PHE A 332 -34.92 5.07 15.15
CA PHE A 332 -34.93 4.90 13.72
C PHE A 332 -33.97 3.73 13.39
N PRO A 333 -34.41 2.67 12.67
CA PRO A 333 -33.47 1.93 11.84
C PRO A 333 -32.86 2.97 10.90
N ALA A 334 -31.53 3.07 10.87
CA ALA A 334 -30.76 4.20 10.34
C ALA A 334 -31.04 4.51 8.86
N ALA A 335 -32.19 5.10 8.61
CA ALA A 335 -32.55 5.87 7.44
C ALA A 335 -32.70 7.30 7.93
N LEU A 336 -32.04 8.24 7.26
CA LEU A 336 -32.20 9.69 7.43
C LEU A 336 -31.46 10.37 8.59
N HIS A 337 -30.23 9.95 8.85
CA HIS A 337 -29.19 10.96 9.03
C HIS A 337 -28.09 10.66 8.04
N GLN A 338 -27.54 11.70 7.42
CA GLN A 338 -26.32 11.69 6.62
C GLN A 338 -25.13 11.25 7.49
N ASN A 339 -25.17 10.01 7.98
CA ASN A 339 -23.96 9.29 8.34
C ASN A 339 -23.31 9.00 7.01
N PHE A 340 -22.48 9.94 6.56
CA PHE A 340 -21.36 9.61 5.70
C PHE A 340 -20.72 8.38 6.35
N VAL A 341 -20.97 7.21 5.80
CA VAL A 341 -19.89 6.27 5.63
C VAL A 341 -19.10 6.95 4.54
N PRO A 342 -18.01 7.68 4.84
CA PRO A 342 -17.13 8.12 3.76
C PRO A 342 -16.63 6.82 3.12
N ILE A 343 -17.27 6.47 2.01
CA ILE A 343 -16.76 5.48 1.10
C ILE A 343 -15.66 6.23 0.39
N TRP A 344 -14.44 6.00 0.84
CA TRP A 344 -13.28 6.46 0.11
C TRP A 344 -13.21 5.58 -1.13
N TYR A 345 -13.70 6.15 -2.23
CA TYR A 345 -13.42 5.62 -3.54
C TYR A 345 -11.91 5.71 -3.74
N LYS A 346 -11.31 4.70 -4.39
CA LYS A 346 -9.87 4.73 -4.69
C LYS A 346 -9.56 6.04 -5.38
N SER A 347 -8.80 6.87 -4.67
CA SER A 347 -8.56 8.27 -4.94
C SER A 347 -7.43 8.44 -5.90
#